data_AF-A0A0L1ML29-F1
#
_entry.id   AF-A0A0L1ML29-F1
#
_cell.length_a   1.000
_cell.length_b   1.000
_cell.length_c   1.000
_cell.angle_alpha   90.00
_cell.angle_beta   90.00
_cell.angle_gamma   90.00
#
_symmetry.space_group_name_H-M   'P 1'
#
loop_
_entity.id
_entity.type
_entity.pdbx_description
1 polymer ?
#
loop_
_entity_poly.entity_id
_entity_poly.type
_entity_poly.pdbx_seq_one_letter_code
_entity_poly.pdbx_strand_id
1 'polypeptide(L)'
;MPGQTLLSKKAPEWSTGVQKAVSGRRRTTAYYSAPLWSFQISYNAVRKRPGLDEWSRLVDFFNSRKGQFGEFLYFDRSDHLVRLHRFGTGDGTTVRFQLSRPIGGWVEPVYGVVNIDALTVGGVLTAAYSVDELGLVTFAVPPPNGASLVWSGAFYFRCAFDADSLDGAQPFRTIWEMKNVAFTSIKP
;
A
#
# COMPACT_ATOMS: atom_id res chain seq x y z
N MET A 1 -11.49 -11.03 -7.47
CA MET A 1 -12.29 -11.68 -8.55
C MET A 1 -12.39 -13.16 -8.22
N PRO A 2 -13.47 -13.89 -8.55
CA PRO A 2 -13.52 -15.35 -8.41
C PRO A 2 -12.37 -16.01 -9.21
N GLY A 3 -11.73 -17.06 -8.70
CA GLY A 3 -10.55 -17.69 -9.34
C GLY A 3 -9.19 -17.10 -8.96
N GLN A 4 -9.18 -16.05 -8.12
CA GLN A 4 -7.98 -15.59 -7.42
C GLN A 4 -7.59 -16.65 -6.39
N THR A 5 -6.46 -17.33 -6.61
CA THR A 5 -5.80 -18.04 -5.50
C THR A 5 -5.36 -16.97 -4.50
N LEU A 6 -5.39 -17.27 -3.20
CA LEU A 6 -4.87 -16.38 -2.16
C LEU A 6 -3.56 -15.72 -2.60
N LEU A 7 -3.40 -14.46 -2.18
CA LEU A 7 -2.21 -13.63 -2.40
C LEU A 7 -0.96 -14.51 -2.28
N SER A 8 -0.28 -14.73 -3.41
CA SER A 8 0.71 -15.81 -3.53
C SER A 8 2.02 -15.42 -2.87
N LYS A 9 2.31 -14.12 -2.76
CA LYS A 9 3.44 -13.56 -2.02
C LYS A 9 3.14 -12.15 -1.54
N LYS A 10 3.46 -11.86 -0.27
CA LYS A 10 3.60 -10.51 0.29
C LYS A 10 4.89 -10.46 1.10
N ALA A 11 5.78 -9.53 0.80
CA ALA A 11 7.05 -9.41 1.51
C ALA A 11 7.50 -7.95 1.66
N PRO A 12 8.07 -7.56 2.82
CA PRO A 12 8.73 -6.28 2.97
C PRO A 12 10.13 -6.32 2.36
N GLU A 13 10.53 -5.23 1.70
CA GLU A 13 11.82 -5.06 1.03
C GLU A 13 12.52 -3.79 1.51
N TRP A 14 13.76 -3.97 1.98
CA TRP A 14 14.63 -2.88 2.42
C TRP A 14 15.79 -2.71 1.45
N SER A 15 16.01 -1.47 1.01
CA SER A 15 17.22 -1.11 0.29
C SER A 15 18.30 -0.68 1.28
N THR A 16 19.40 -1.45 1.33
CA THR A 16 20.53 -1.16 2.23
C THR A 16 21.86 -1.22 1.48
N GLY A 17 22.77 -0.30 1.80
CA GLY A 17 24.16 -0.32 1.36
C GLY A 17 25.04 -0.90 2.45
N VAL A 18 25.82 -1.93 2.12
CA VAL A 18 26.75 -2.58 3.06
C VAL A 18 28.18 -2.46 2.52
N GLN A 19 29.03 -1.74 3.25
CA GLN A 19 30.46 -1.61 2.95
C GLN A 19 31.28 -2.35 4.00
N LYS A 20 32.22 -3.19 3.56
CA LYS A 20 33.17 -3.91 4.42
C LYS A 20 34.57 -3.34 4.21
N ALA A 21 35.21 -2.93 5.30
CA ALA A 21 36.61 -2.50 5.27
C ALA A 21 37.55 -3.71 5.32
N VAL A 22 38.81 -3.52 4.89
CA VAL A 22 39.88 -4.53 5.00
C VAL A 22 40.11 -4.94 6.46
N SER A 23 39.82 -4.06 7.41
CA SER A 23 39.87 -4.35 8.85
C SER A 23 38.73 -5.25 9.38
N GLY A 24 37.81 -5.68 8.51
CA GLY A 24 36.62 -6.47 8.89
C GLY A 24 35.46 -5.66 9.46
N ARG A 25 35.63 -4.34 9.67
CA ARG A 25 34.54 -3.44 10.12
C ARG A 25 33.49 -3.26 9.03
N ARG A 26 32.22 -3.21 9.43
CA ARG A 26 31.06 -3.05 8.53
C ARG A 26 30.40 -1.69 8.74
N ARG A 27 30.21 -0.94 7.66
CA ARG A 27 29.34 0.25 7.62
C ARG A 27 28.08 -0.07 6.84
N THR A 28 26.93 0.27 7.40
CA THR A 28 25.62 0.00 6.80
C THR A 28 24.79 1.27 6.71
N THR A 29 24.12 1.48 5.58
CA THR A 29 23.20 2.59 5.34
C THR A 29 21.85 2.00 4.92
N ALA A 30 20.77 2.38 5.59
CA ALA A 30 19.42 2.11 5.10
C ALA A 30 18.98 3.24 4.17
N TYR A 31 18.67 2.91 2.92
CA TYR A 31 18.25 3.91 1.92
C TYR A 31 16.76 4.22 2.01
N TYR A 32 15.95 3.27 2.47
CA TYR A 32 14.53 3.51 2.72
C TYR A 32 14.29 3.82 4.19
N SER A 33 13.30 4.68 4.46
CA SER A 33 12.79 4.99 5.81
C SER A 33 11.76 3.98 6.32
N ALA A 34 11.15 3.22 5.41
CA ALA A 34 10.15 2.17 5.63
C ALA A 34 10.32 1.12 4.51
N PRO A 35 9.89 -0.13 4.66
CA PRO A 35 10.03 -1.09 3.56
C PRO A 35 9.14 -0.71 2.36
N LEU A 36 9.46 -1.23 1.18
CA LEU A 36 8.48 -1.42 0.12
C LEU A 36 7.82 -2.79 0.31
N TRP A 37 6.60 -2.97 -0.18
CA TRP A 37 5.87 -4.22 -0.13
C TRP A 37 5.74 -4.81 -1.52
N SER A 38 6.32 -5.98 -1.72
CA SER A 38 6.21 -6.70 -2.97
C SER A 38 5.07 -7.71 -2.91
N PHE A 39 4.24 -7.70 -3.94
CA PHE A 39 3.06 -8.55 -4.05
C PHE A 39 3.15 -9.41 -5.31
N GLN A 40 2.66 -10.64 -5.20
CA GLN A 40 2.45 -11.51 -6.35
C GLN A 40 1.10 -12.18 -6.25
N ILE A 41 0.32 -12.12 -7.33
CA ILE A 41 -0.98 -12.76 -7.45
C ILE A 41 -0.96 -13.75 -8.60
N SER A 42 -1.46 -14.96 -8.32
CA SER A 42 -1.63 -16.03 -9.31
C SER A 42 -3.12 -16.29 -9.58
N TYR A 43 -3.54 -16.10 -10.82
CA TYR A 43 -4.86 -16.47 -11.31
C TYR A 43 -4.76 -17.75 -12.14
N ASN A 44 -5.35 -18.84 -11.64
CA ASN A 44 -5.34 -20.13 -12.35
C ASN A 44 -6.51 -20.26 -13.34
N ALA A 45 -7.54 -19.44 -13.22
CA ALA A 45 -8.68 -19.46 -14.13
C ALA A 45 -9.28 -18.06 -14.26
N VAL A 46 -8.85 -17.35 -15.29
CA VAL A 46 -9.38 -16.05 -15.71
C VAL A 46 -10.33 -16.28 -16.88
N ARG A 47 -11.60 -15.92 -16.72
CA ARG A 47 -12.61 -16.20 -17.74
C ARG A 47 -12.59 -15.16 -18.85
N LYS A 48 -12.75 -15.63 -20.09
CA LYS A 48 -12.92 -14.81 -21.30
C LYS A 48 -14.13 -15.33 -22.09
N ARG A 49 -15.34 -14.95 -21.67
CA ARG A 49 -16.61 -15.32 -22.32
C ARG A 49 -17.68 -14.25 -22.09
N PRO A 50 -18.76 -14.20 -22.89
CA PRO A 50 -19.86 -13.26 -22.68
C PRO A 50 -20.39 -13.28 -21.25
N GLY A 51 -20.59 -12.11 -20.66
CA GLY A 51 -21.03 -11.92 -19.27
C GLY A 51 -19.95 -12.10 -18.20
N LEU A 52 -18.83 -12.76 -18.51
CA LEU A 52 -17.73 -13.03 -17.59
C LEU A 52 -16.38 -12.91 -18.34
N ASP A 53 -16.00 -11.67 -18.63
CA ASP A 53 -14.73 -11.33 -19.28
C ASP A 53 -13.78 -10.65 -18.29
N GLU A 54 -13.13 -11.46 -17.46
CA GLU A 54 -12.14 -11.02 -16.48
C GLU A 54 -10.79 -10.78 -17.14
N TRP A 55 -10.49 -11.52 -18.21
CA TRP A 55 -9.24 -11.38 -18.94
C TRP A 55 -9.11 -9.99 -19.55
N SER A 56 -10.15 -9.53 -20.26
CA SER A 56 -10.12 -8.20 -20.88
C SER A 56 -10.01 -7.10 -19.83
N ARG A 57 -10.64 -7.27 -18.65
CA ARG A 57 -10.52 -6.30 -17.54
C ARG A 57 -9.10 -6.22 -16.97
N LEU A 58 -8.41 -7.36 -16.83
CA LEU A 58 -7.02 -7.38 -16.35
C LEU A 58 -6.07 -6.72 -17.36
N VAL A 59 -6.23 -7.06 -18.65
CA VAL A 59 -5.39 -6.50 -19.72
C VAL A 59 -5.66 -5.00 -19.91
N ASP A 60 -6.92 -4.57 -19.86
CA ASP A 60 -7.30 -3.15 -19.93
C ASP A 60 -6.72 -2.37 -18.74
N PHE A 61 -6.83 -2.92 -17.53
CA PHE A 61 -6.21 -2.32 -16.35
C PHE A 61 -4.69 -2.18 -16.51
N PHE A 62 -3.98 -3.23 -16.95
CA PHE A 62 -2.54 -3.18 -17.19
C PHE A 62 -2.17 -2.12 -18.25
N ASN A 63 -2.88 -2.09 -19.37
CA ASN A 63 -2.64 -1.11 -20.44
C ASN A 63 -2.95 0.33 -20.01
N SER A 64 -3.95 0.54 -19.16
CA SER A 64 -4.25 1.86 -18.59
C SER A 64 -3.10 2.41 -17.73
N ARG A 65 -2.29 1.51 -17.14
CA ARG A 65 -1.09 1.85 -16.38
C ARG A 65 0.17 1.90 -17.23
N LYS A 66 0.13 1.39 -18.47
CA LYS A 66 1.31 1.33 -19.37
C LYS A 66 2.49 0.59 -18.71
N GLY A 67 2.22 -0.60 -18.16
CA GLY A 67 3.27 -1.40 -17.51
C GLY A 67 3.76 -0.80 -16.20
N GLN A 68 5.09 -0.67 -16.05
CA GLN A 68 5.72 -0.14 -14.83
C GLN A 68 5.47 1.37 -14.62
N PHE A 69 5.05 2.09 -15.66
CA PHE A 69 4.93 3.55 -15.60
C PHE A 69 3.84 4.05 -14.63
N GLY A 70 2.65 3.48 -14.72
CA GLY A 70 1.47 3.97 -14.03
C GLY A 70 1.29 3.33 -12.66
N GLU A 71 1.00 4.16 -11.66
CA GLU A 71 0.65 3.71 -10.33
C GLU A 71 -0.83 3.33 -10.19
N PHE A 72 -1.13 2.51 -9.19
CA PHE A 72 -2.48 2.13 -8.81
C PHE A 72 -2.60 1.83 -7.31
N LEU A 73 -3.83 1.83 -6.81
CA LEU A 73 -4.15 1.50 -5.43
C LEU A 73 -4.55 0.02 -5.31
N TYR A 74 -3.82 -0.73 -4.50
CA TYR A 74 -4.07 -2.14 -4.21
C TYR A 74 -4.68 -2.32 -2.83
N PHE A 75 -5.83 -2.99 -2.78
CA PHE A 75 -6.53 -3.31 -1.53
C PHE A 75 -6.22 -4.74 -1.09
N ASP A 76 -5.32 -4.88 -0.13
CA ASP A 76 -5.00 -6.18 0.44
C ASP A 76 -6.06 -6.58 1.48
N ARG A 77 -6.95 -7.50 1.10
CA ARG A 77 -8.04 -7.99 1.98
C ARG A 77 -7.56 -8.59 3.30
N SER A 78 -6.30 -9.01 3.40
CA SER A 78 -5.72 -9.54 4.64
C SER A 78 -5.13 -8.46 5.54
N ASP A 79 -4.80 -7.30 4.98
CA ASP A 79 -4.04 -6.25 5.66
C ASP A 79 -4.38 -4.88 5.04
N HIS A 80 -5.51 -4.34 5.45
CA HIS A 80 -6.05 -3.07 4.97
C HIS A 80 -6.69 -2.26 6.08
N LEU A 81 -6.77 -2.77 7.31
CA LEU A 81 -7.47 -2.13 8.41
C LEU A 81 -6.48 -1.58 9.44
N VAL A 82 -6.76 -0.39 9.93
CA VAL A 82 -6.10 0.20 11.10
C VAL A 82 -7.15 0.42 12.17
N ARG A 83 -6.84 0.02 13.41
CA ARG A 83 -7.73 0.14 14.56
C ARG A 83 -7.01 0.86 15.69
N LEU A 84 -7.55 2.01 16.09
CA LEU A 84 -7.11 2.80 17.24
C LEU A 84 -5.60 3.05 17.24
N HIS A 85 -5.03 3.39 16.08
CA HIS A 85 -3.59 3.64 15.96
C HIS A 85 -3.27 5.11 16.20
N ARG A 86 -2.33 5.37 17.11
CA ARG A 86 -1.80 6.72 17.32
C ARG A 86 -0.79 7.04 16.23
N PHE A 87 -1.16 7.90 15.29
CA PHE A 87 -0.31 8.30 14.18
C PHE A 87 0.52 9.56 14.46
N GLY A 88 0.20 10.29 15.53
CA GLY A 88 0.95 11.47 15.93
C GLY A 88 0.58 11.98 17.32
N THR A 89 1.29 13.03 17.72
CA THR A 89 1.02 13.80 18.94
C THR A 89 1.04 15.28 18.56
N GLY A 90 0.01 16.02 18.96
CA GLY A 90 -0.03 17.48 18.78
C GLY A 90 1.08 18.17 19.56
N ASP A 91 1.61 19.25 18.99
CA ASP A 91 2.63 20.12 19.59
C ASP A 91 2.12 21.57 19.77
N GLY A 92 0.86 21.84 19.41
CA GLY A 92 0.27 23.18 19.43
C GLY A 92 0.63 24.08 18.24
N THR A 93 1.41 23.60 17.26
CA THR A 93 1.88 24.42 16.11
C THR A 93 1.76 23.71 14.76
N THR A 94 2.06 22.41 14.71
CA THR A 94 1.99 21.58 13.51
C THR A 94 0.54 21.28 13.17
N VAL A 95 0.18 21.48 11.91
CA VAL A 95 -1.19 21.21 11.40
C VAL A 95 -1.25 20.01 10.46
N ARG A 96 -0.10 19.50 9.99
CA ARG A 96 0.00 18.40 9.03
C ARG A 96 0.63 17.17 9.67
N PHE A 97 -0.05 16.04 9.55
CA PHE A 97 0.38 14.77 10.13
C PHE A 97 0.15 13.64 9.13
N GLN A 98 1.19 12.87 8.84
CA GLN A 98 1.11 11.72 7.96
C GLN A 98 0.40 10.57 8.67
N LEU A 99 -0.68 10.01 8.08
CA LEU A 99 -1.24 8.77 8.58
C LEU A 99 -0.20 7.65 8.53
N SER A 100 -0.22 6.82 9.56
CA SER A 100 0.64 5.64 9.65
C SER A 100 -0.16 4.44 10.10
N ARG A 101 0.39 3.25 9.90
CA ARG A 101 -0.19 2.00 10.38
C ARG A 101 0.83 1.23 11.21
N PRO A 102 0.37 0.44 12.20
CA PRO A 102 1.23 -0.45 12.95
C PRO A 102 1.29 -1.84 12.28
N ILE A 103 2.45 -2.49 12.38
CA ILE A 103 2.65 -3.92 12.11
C ILE A 103 3.44 -4.49 13.28
N GLY A 104 2.75 -5.09 14.24
CA GLY A 104 3.34 -5.39 15.53
C GLY A 104 3.86 -4.10 16.19
N GLY A 105 5.15 -4.07 16.53
CA GLY A 105 5.81 -2.86 17.09
C GLY A 105 6.37 -1.89 16.05
N TRP A 106 6.34 -2.24 14.76
CA TRP A 106 6.82 -1.38 13.68
C TRP A 106 5.73 -0.44 13.18
N VAL A 107 6.10 0.76 12.73
CA VAL A 107 5.16 1.75 12.18
C VAL A 107 5.66 2.20 10.81
N GLU A 108 4.75 2.29 9.86
CA GLU A 108 5.04 2.80 8.51
C GLU A 108 3.97 3.79 8.04
N PRO A 109 4.31 4.75 7.17
CA PRO A 109 3.35 5.70 6.61
C PRO A 109 2.34 5.01 5.68
N VAL A 110 1.14 5.58 5.60
CA VAL A 110 0.07 5.17 4.69
C VAL A 110 -0.02 6.17 3.53
N TYR A 111 0.12 5.70 2.29
CA TYR A 111 0.09 6.54 1.07
C TYR A 111 -1.14 6.30 0.17
N GLY A 112 -2.19 5.70 0.73
CA GLY A 112 -3.45 5.49 0.06
C GLY A 112 -4.55 5.28 1.08
N VAL A 113 -5.50 6.22 1.17
CA VAL A 113 -6.60 6.16 2.13
C VAL A 113 -7.85 5.64 1.44
N VAL A 114 -8.48 4.63 2.03
CA VAL A 114 -9.80 4.15 1.58
C VAL A 114 -10.86 4.99 2.27
N ASN A 115 -10.80 5.02 3.60
CA ASN A 115 -11.72 5.74 4.46
C ASN A 115 -11.09 5.91 5.85
N ILE A 116 -11.54 6.95 6.57
CA ILE A 116 -11.27 7.13 7.98
C ILE A 116 -12.62 6.93 8.70
N ASP A 117 -12.72 5.85 9.46
CA ASP A 117 -13.93 5.53 10.23
C ASP A 117 -14.03 6.41 11.48
N ALA A 118 -12.89 6.69 12.10
CA ALA A 118 -12.81 7.56 13.27
C ALA A 118 -11.43 8.21 13.34
N LEU A 119 -11.40 9.49 13.70
CA LEU A 119 -10.18 10.20 14.07
C LEU A 119 -10.45 10.98 15.35
N THR A 120 -9.61 10.79 16.36
CA THR A 120 -9.71 11.50 17.63
C THR A 120 -8.49 12.39 17.88
N VAL A 121 -8.73 13.51 18.56
CA VAL A 121 -7.72 14.44 19.07
C VAL A 121 -7.86 14.48 20.58
N GLY A 122 -6.86 14.00 21.32
CA GLY A 122 -6.92 13.90 22.78
C GLY A 122 -8.07 13.01 23.28
N GLY A 123 -8.46 12.00 22.50
CA GLY A 123 -9.57 11.09 22.81
C GLY A 123 -10.95 11.57 22.37
N VAL A 124 -11.09 12.79 21.86
CA VAL A 124 -12.37 13.32 21.36
C VAL A 124 -12.48 13.11 19.86
N LEU A 125 -13.56 12.46 19.39
CA LEU A 125 -13.86 12.30 17.97
C LEU A 125 -13.99 13.66 17.29
N THR A 126 -13.33 13.83 16.15
CA THR A 126 -13.39 15.06 15.36
C THR A 126 -13.65 14.73 13.89
N ALA A 127 -14.25 15.69 13.19
CA ALA A 127 -14.32 15.73 11.72
C ALA A 127 -13.67 17.02 11.17
N ALA A 128 -13.03 17.81 12.03
CA ALA A 128 -12.39 19.08 11.67
C ALA A 128 -10.98 18.87 11.10
N TYR A 129 -10.89 18.06 10.05
CA TYR A 129 -9.66 17.80 9.30
C TYR A 129 -10.00 17.51 7.84
N SER A 130 -9.01 17.66 6.96
CA SER A 130 -9.03 17.10 5.62
C SER A 130 -7.93 16.04 5.51
N VAL A 131 -8.09 15.08 4.61
CA VAL A 131 -7.05 14.10 4.26
C VAL A 131 -6.88 14.09 2.74
N ASP A 132 -5.63 14.11 2.29
CA ASP A 132 -5.33 13.97 0.86
C ASP A 132 -5.20 12.50 0.44
N GLU A 133 -4.98 12.28 -0.86
CA GLU A 133 -4.83 10.93 -1.43
C GLU A 133 -3.59 10.18 -0.93
N LEU A 134 -2.62 10.90 -0.35
CA LEU A 134 -1.38 10.35 0.21
C LEU A 134 -1.47 10.15 1.73
N GLY A 135 -2.65 10.35 2.33
CA GLY A 135 -2.86 10.16 3.76
C GLY A 135 -2.29 11.27 4.63
N LEU A 136 -2.05 12.47 4.09
CA LEU A 136 -1.67 13.63 4.88
C LEU A 136 -2.91 14.27 5.51
N VAL A 137 -3.06 14.11 6.82
CA VAL A 137 -4.10 14.77 7.60
C VAL A 137 -3.71 16.23 7.82
N THR A 138 -4.60 17.14 7.46
CA THR A 138 -4.44 18.58 7.73
C THR A 138 -5.56 19.06 8.64
N PHE A 139 -5.20 19.60 9.80
CA PHE A 139 -6.13 20.26 10.73
C PHE A 139 -6.22 21.76 10.44
N ALA A 140 -7.40 22.34 10.60
CA ALA A 140 -7.59 23.79 10.46
C ALA A 140 -6.96 24.58 11.62
N VAL A 141 -6.92 23.98 12.81
CA VAL A 141 -6.30 24.51 14.03
C VAL A 141 -5.28 23.48 14.51
N PRO A 142 -4.05 23.88 14.89
CA PRO A 142 -3.05 22.92 15.35
C PRO A 142 -3.58 22.15 16.56
N PRO A 143 -3.46 20.80 16.57
CA PRO A 143 -3.84 20.02 17.72
C PRO A 143 -3.08 20.46 18.98
N PRO A 144 -3.74 20.52 20.15
CA PRO A 144 -3.10 20.96 21.39
C PRO A 144 -1.84 20.17 21.72
N ASN A 145 -0.89 20.81 22.41
CA ASN A 145 0.34 20.15 22.83
C ASN A 145 0.03 18.92 23.71
N GLY A 146 0.61 17.77 23.36
CA GLY A 146 0.38 16.49 24.04
C GLY A 146 -0.91 15.76 23.63
N ALA A 147 -1.75 16.33 22.77
CA ALA A 147 -2.96 15.66 22.31
C ALA A 147 -2.62 14.44 21.45
N SER A 148 -3.11 13.26 21.82
CA SER A 148 -2.95 12.05 21.02
C SER A 148 -3.80 12.13 19.76
N LEU A 149 -3.19 11.88 18.60
CA LEU A 149 -3.89 11.80 17.32
C LEU A 149 -4.05 10.34 16.97
N VAL A 150 -5.28 9.84 17.03
CA VAL A 150 -5.59 8.42 16.85
C VAL A 150 -6.57 8.24 15.72
N TRP A 151 -6.34 7.25 14.85
CA TRP A 151 -7.25 6.95 13.75
C TRP A 151 -7.59 5.46 13.65
N SER A 152 -8.78 5.20 13.13
CA SER A 152 -9.23 3.89 12.65
C SER A 152 -9.78 4.08 11.23
N GLY A 153 -9.59 3.08 10.37
CA GLY A 153 -10.05 3.15 9.00
C GLY A 153 -9.46 2.06 8.14
N ALA A 154 -9.52 2.26 6.83
CA ALA A 154 -8.89 1.37 5.87
C ALA A 154 -7.96 2.10 4.90
N PHE A 155 -6.97 1.37 4.39
CA PHE A 155 -5.93 1.89 3.51
C PHE A 155 -5.69 0.98 2.29
N TYR A 156 -5.08 1.59 1.28
CA TYR A 156 -4.53 0.92 0.11
C TYR A 156 -3.00 0.92 0.17
N PHE A 157 -2.38 -0.08 -0.45
CA PHE A 157 -1.00 0.04 -0.89
C PHE A 157 -0.97 0.77 -2.23
N ARG A 158 -0.17 1.83 -2.35
CA ARG A 158 0.10 2.47 -3.63
C ARG A 158 1.21 1.71 -4.32
N CYS A 159 0.95 1.17 -5.51
CA CYS A 159 1.83 0.23 -6.19
C CYS A 159 2.04 0.59 -7.66
N ALA A 160 3.09 0.04 -8.26
CA ALA A 160 3.30 -0.02 -9.69
C ALA A 160 3.63 -1.47 -10.09
N PHE A 161 3.35 -1.85 -11.35
CA PHE A 161 3.74 -3.17 -11.84
C PHE A 161 5.25 -3.33 -11.86
N ASP A 162 5.72 -4.56 -11.67
CA ASP A 162 7.15 -4.87 -11.68
C ASP A 162 7.69 -5.12 -13.10
N ALA A 163 6.84 -5.14 -14.13
CA ALA A 163 7.23 -5.41 -15.51
C ALA A 163 6.35 -4.65 -16.52
N ASP A 164 6.92 -4.38 -17.71
CA ASP A 164 6.22 -3.79 -18.86
C ASP A 164 5.49 -4.82 -19.72
N SER A 165 5.60 -6.11 -19.37
CA SER A 165 4.84 -7.20 -19.97
C SER A 165 3.91 -7.85 -18.95
N LEU A 166 2.74 -8.28 -19.42
CA LEU A 166 1.81 -9.09 -18.65
C LEU A 166 1.71 -10.48 -19.30
N ASP A 167 2.33 -11.47 -18.66
CA ASP A 167 2.40 -12.82 -19.20
C ASP A 167 1.16 -13.65 -18.85
N GLY A 168 0.61 -14.30 -19.87
CA GLY A 168 -0.59 -15.10 -19.77
C GLY A 168 -0.57 -16.31 -20.68
N ALA A 169 -1.08 -17.44 -20.20
CA ALA A 169 -1.27 -18.65 -21.01
C ALA A 169 -2.77 -18.92 -21.20
N GLN A 170 -3.15 -19.48 -22.34
CA GLN A 170 -4.53 -19.87 -22.65
C GLN A 170 -4.62 -21.39 -22.79
N PRO A 171 -4.63 -22.15 -21.68
CA PRO A 171 -4.67 -23.62 -21.75
C PRO A 171 -5.99 -24.13 -22.33
N PHE A 172 -7.08 -23.38 -22.17
CA PHE A 172 -8.40 -23.74 -22.69
C PHE A 172 -9.08 -22.53 -23.34
N ARG A 173 -9.84 -22.76 -24.41
CA ARG A 173 -10.46 -21.73 -25.27
C ARG A 173 -10.92 -20.45 -24.55
N THR A 174 -11.66 -20.55 -23.46
CA THR A 174 -12.24 -19.39 -22.76
C THR A 174 -11.64 -19.14 -21.38
N ILE A 175 -10.53 -19.81 -21.04
CA ILE A 175 -9.89 -19.75 -19.72
C ILE A 175 -8.41 -19.43 -19.90
N TRP A 176 -7.96 -18.42 -19.20
CA TRP A 176 -6.57 -17.99 -19.15
C TRP A 176 -5.96 -18.23 -17.78
N GLU A 177 -4.65 -18.40 -17.75
CA GLU A 177 -3.81 -18.46 -16.55
C GLU A 177 -2.87 -17.25 -16.54
N MET A 178 -2.79 -16.57 -15.39
CA MET A 178 -1.89 -15.43 -15.12
C MET A 178 -1.13 -15.73 -13.82
N LYS A 179 0.04 -16.38 -13.92
CA LYS A 179 0.72 -16.93 -12.73
C LYS A 179 1.57 -15.91 -11.96
N ASN A 180 2.01 -14.85 -12.62
CA ASN A 180 3.01 -13.93 -12.07
C ASN A 180 2.59 -12.47 -12.24
N VAL A 181 1.39 -12.10 -11.78
CA VAL A 181 1.02 -10.68 -11.71
C VAL A 181 1.72 -10.09 -10.50
N ALA A 182 2.90 -9.50 -10.73
CA ALA A 182 3.78 -8.95 -9.71
C ALA A 182 3.78 -7.41 -9.73
N PHE A 183 3.78 -6.83 -8.54
CA PHE A 183 3.79 -5.38 -8.36
C PHE A 183 4.33 -5.03 -6.98
N THR A 184 4.98 -3.88 -6.88
CA THR A 184 5.63 -3.41 -5.67
C THR A 184 5.03 -2.09 -5.23
N SER A 185 4.92 -1.88 -3.93
CA SER A 185 4.50 -0.59 -3.40
C SER A 185 5.54 0.48 -3.74
N ILE A 186 5.09 1.69 -4.05
CA ILE A 186 5.94 2.85 -4.29
C ILE A 186 5.69 3.92 -3.24
N LYS A 187 6.64 4.84 -3.10
CA LYS A 187 6.51 6.01 -2.23
C LYS A 187 6.52 7.27 -3.09
N PRO A 188 5.62 8.23 -2.83
CA PRO A 188 5.60 9.52 -3.50
C PRO A 188 6.79 10.40 -3.09
#